data_AF-A0A0F6TUP2-F1
#
_entry.id   AF-A0A0F6TUP2-F1
#
_cell.length_a   1.000
_cell.length_b   1.000
_cell.length_c   1.000
_cell.angle_alpha   90.00
_cell.angle_beta   90.00
_cell.angle_gamma   90.00
#
_symmetry.space_group_name_H-M   'P 1'
#
loop_
_entity.id
_entity.type
_entity.pdbx_description
1 polymer ?
#
loop_
_entity_poly.entity_id
_entity_poly.type
_entity_poly.pdbx_seq_one_letter_code
_entity_poly.pdbx_strand_id
1 'polypeptide(L)'
;MKNDIDFIPSGDELKNLVSQQNCSSTMINNLLKERGLFCGVSEKSGTVPNLITSLLSPDESYDLLSSIKTKEKLDKVNFRNFDLKQDVDLLEEVSGFVDVGKITKNGYINYEISDFSDFTSLDGRSNNSVIMEFEICKTDILDDWYITEKFFKGSVEIKKDFNGITGNSQLLMNVKLNHTSPETKEIAENVITLIEGHLESNNIIEHSPHRGRVLMDDFENENRVKFLNELASLHIGYLFYHQKIDDVHFNPDHSTGYEKQSDAVTNFLEKDIDQYRVKGNLENIISVKWKHIHPYVRVTKVVASYTISYESYSGECKVAYEFSEYGRKTPVNPELCITFINIKVKGASPSKIHDIQSNIMREIELRKVELLTKYRRVADTESNS
;
A
#
# COMPACT_ATOMS: atom_id res chain seq x y z
N MET A 1 -9.60 3.77 25.15
CA MET A 1 -10.64 4.73 25.54
C MET A 1 -11.81 4.61 24.56
N LYS A 2 -13.05 4.56 25.06
CA LYS A 2 -14.25 4.61 24.22
C LYS A 2 -14.33 6.01 23.62
N ASN A 3 -14.26 6.14 22.30
CA ASN A 3 -14.70 7.36 21.64
C ASN A 3 -16.22 7.32 21.61
N ASP A 4 -16.87 7.77 22.69
CA ASP A 4 -18.29 8.09 22.70
C ASP A 4 -18.48 9.27 21.73
N ILE A 5 -18.90 8.96 20.51
CA ILE A 5 -19.32 9.98 19.53
C ILE A 5 -20.78 10.29 19.86
N ASP A 6 -21.02 11.07 20.92
CA ASP A 6 -22.34 11.58 21.32
C ASP A 6 -22.82 12.74 20.41
N PHE A 7 -22.25 12.85 19.21
CA PHE A 7 -22.39 14.03 18.37
C PHE A 7 -22.81 13.68 16.94
N ILE A 8 -23.98 14.18 16.53
CA ILE A 8 -24.51 14.05 15.18
C ILE A 8 -24.25 15.38 14.45
N PRO A 9 -23.40 15.41 13.40
CA PRO A 9 -23.06 16.64 12.71
C PRO A 9 -24.28 17.23 11.99
N SER A 10 -24.48 18.54 12.08
CA SER A 10 -25.62 19.23 11.47
C SER A 10 -25.24 20.59 10.87
N GLY A 11 -26.07 21.13 9.96
CA GLY A 11 -25.85 22.46 9.38
C GLY A 11 -24.47 22.63 8.72
N ASP A 12 -23.74 23.68 9.12
CA ASP A 12 -22.40 23.98 8.59
C ASP A 12 -21.36 22.92 8.96
N GLU A 13 -21.54 22.21 10.07
CA GLU A 13 -20.63 21.13 10.45
C GLU A 13 -20.77 19.94 9.49
N LEU A 14 -22.01 19.56 9.19
CA LEU A 14 -22.28 18.53 8.20
C LEU A 14 -21.76 18.95 6.83
N LYS A 15 -21.94 20.23 6.46
CA LYS A 15 -21.41 20.81 5.22
C LYS A 15 -19.90 20.65 5.12
N ASN A 16 -19.16 20.97 6.18
CA ASN A 16 -17.71 20.82 6.22
C ASN A 16 -17.31 19.35 6.08
N LEU A 17 -17.93 18.44 6.84
CA LEU A 17 -17.68 17.01 6.78
C LEU A 17 -17.87 16.44 5.38
N VAL A 18 -19.00 16.74 4.72
CA VAL A 18 -19.30 16.18 3.39
C VAL A 18 -18.54 16.87 2.27
N SER A 19 -17.96 18.05 2.53
CA SER A 19 -17.12 18.78 1.57
C SER A 19 -15.72 18.19 1.47
N GLN A 20 -15.22 17.50 2.50
CA GLN A 20 -13.91 16.85 2.51
C GLN A 20 -13.73 15.86 1.34
N GLN A 21 -12.49 15.70 0.85
CA GLN A 21 -12.20 14.86 -0.33
C GLN A 21 -12.48 13.36 -0.09
N ASN A 22 -12.35 12.89 1.15
CA ASN A 22 -12.60 11.51 1.58
C ASN A 22 -14.10 11.11 1.51
N CYS A 23 -15.02 12.06 1.71
CA CYS A 23 -16.45 11.89 1.46
C CYS A 23 -16.71 12.01 -0.05
N SER A 24 -17.09 10.91 -0.72
CA SER A 24 -17.33 10.95 -2.18
C SER A 24 -18.76 11.35 -2.53
N SER A 25 -18.99 11.95 -3.70
CA SER A 25 -20.34 12.29 -4.16
C SER A 25 -21.26 11.06 -4.20
N THR A 26 -20.73 9.89 -4.58
CA THR A 26 -21.49 8.62 -4.57
C THR A 26 -22.05 8.28 -3.19
N MET A 27 -21.29 8.57 -2.13
CA MET A 27 -21.69 8.27 -0.76
C MET A 27 -22.87 9.12 -0.33
N ILE A 28 -22.80 10.43 -0.57
CA ILE A 28 -23.88 11.38 -0.33
C ILE A 28 -25.13 10.99 -1.12
N ASN A 29 -24.95 10.61 -2.40
CA ASN A 29 -26.06 10.16 -3.24
C ASN A 29 -26.69 8.86 -2.73
N ASN A 30 -25.91 7.91 -2.22
CA ASN A 30 -26.47 6.67 -1.69
C ASN A 30 -27.30 6.94 -0.44
N LEU A 31 -26.79 7.78 0.47
CA LEU A 31 -27.51 8.21 1.66
C LEU A 31 -28.84 8.89 1.30
N LEU A 32 -28.81 9.82 0.34
CA LEU A 32 -30.04 10.47 -0.16
C LEU A 32 -31.00 9.47 -0.83
N LYS A 33 -30.49 8.50 -1.60
CA LYS A 33 -31.31 7.46 -2.24
C LYS A 33 -31.96 6.52 -1.24
N GLU A 34 -31.27 6.17 -0.15
CA GLU A 34 -31.82 5.38 0.96
C GLU A 34 -32.99 6.13 1.63
N ARG A 35 -32.93 7.47 1.67
CA ARG A 35 -34.04 8.35 2.07
C ARG A 35 -35.14 8.50 0.99
N GLY A 36 -34.98 7.89 -0.18
CA GLY A 36 -35.89 8.06 -1.32
C GLY A 36 -35.73 9.38 -2.09
N LEU A 37 -34.66 10.14 -1.83
CA LEU A 37 -34.36 11.40 -2.52
C LEU A 37 -33.41 11.17 -3.70
N PHE A 38 -33.92 11.41 -4.91
CA PHE A 38 -33.15 11.29 -6.15
C PHE A 38 -32.78 12.69 -6.66
N CYS A 39 -31.50 13.03 -6.61
CA CYS A 39 -31.00 14.30 -7.14
C CYS A 39 -30.75 14.18 -8.65
N GLY A 40 -31.21 15.17 -9.43
CA GLY A 40 -30.91 15.27 -10.86
C GLY A 40 -29.43 15.60 -11.16
N VAL A 41 -28.74 16.18 -10.17
CA VAL A 41 -27.30 16.45 -10.20
C VAL A 41 -26.62 15.54 -9.18
N SER A 42 -25.67 14.72 -9.63
CA SER A 42 -24.95 13.76 -8.79
C SER A 42 -23.68 14.31 -8.15
N GLU A 43 -23.27 15.52 -8.52
CA GLU A 43 -22.12 16.21 -7.94
C GLU A 43 -22.46 16.82 -6.58
N LYS A 44 -21.43 16.99 -5.73
CA LYS A 44 -21.58 17.55 -4.38
C LYS A 44 -22.29 18.90 -4.37
N SER A 45 -22.04 19.75 -5.37
CA SER A 45 -22.67 21.05 -5.53
C SER A 45 -24.20 20.99 -5.49
N GLY A 46 -24.80 19.93 -6.04
CA GLY A 46 -26.24 19.71 -6.04
C GLY A 46 -26.75 18.84 -4.89
N THR A 47 -25.97 17.88 -4.41
CA THR A 47 -26.42 16.90 -3.40
C THR A 47 -26.22 17.37 -1.97
N VAL A 48 -25.15 18.13 -1.70
CA VAL A 48 -24.80 18.61 -0.36
C VAL A 48 -25.88 19.52 0.23
N PRO A 49 -26.46 20.50 -0.50
CA PRO A 49 -27.57 21.30 0.03
C PRO A 49 -28.78 20.47 0.45
N ASN A 50 -29.11 19.42 -0.31
CA ASN A 50 -30.23 18.52 0.00
C ASN A 50 -29.94 17.67 1.24
N LEU A 51 -28.67 17.28 1.44
CA LEU A 51 -28.27 16.54 2.62
C LEU A 51 -28.23 17.45 3.87
N ILE A 52 -27.71 18.67 3.78
CA ILE A 52 -27.60 19.58 4.94
C ILE A 52 -28.98 20.02 5.45
N THR A 53 -29.92 20.22 4.53
CA THR A 53 -31.30 20.57 4.90
C THR A 53 -32.07 19.42 5.54
N SER A 54 -31.52 18.20 5.52
CA SER A 54 -32.11 17.01 6.12
C SER A 54 -31.22 16.49 7.26
N LEU A 55 -31.72 16.58 8.50
CA LEU A 55 -31.02 16.06 9.68
C LEU A 55 -30.56 14.60 9.48
N LEU A 56 -29.38 14.26 10.01
CA LEU A 56 -28.92 12.88 10.04
C LEU A 56 -29.55 12.13 11.21
N SER A 57 -30.03 10.91 10.97
CA SER A 57 -30.31 9.99 12.06
C SER A 57 -28.99 9.49 12.68
N PRO A 58 -29.02 8.98 13.92
CA PRO A 58 -27.83 8.43 14.57
C PRO A 58 -27.14 7.35 13.73
N ASP A 59 -27.90 6.43 13.15
CA ASP A 59 -27.35 5.34 12.33
C ASP A 59 -26.70 5.87 11.05
N GLU A 60 -27.36 6.79 10.35
CA GLU A 60 -26.80 7.43 9.14
C GLU A 60 -25.53 8.23 9.44
N SER A 61 -25.48 8.91 10.59
CA SER A 61 -24.30 9.64 11.04
C SER A 61 -23.15 8.69 11.35
N TYR A 62 -23.45 7.55 11.96
CA TYR A 62 -22.46 6.53 12.28
C TYR A 62 -21.93 5.87 11.01
N ASP A 63 -22.80 5.54 10.06
CA ASP A 63 -22.43 4.96 8.77
C ASP A 63 -21.59 5.94 7.93
N LEU A 64 -21.94 7.23 7.94
CA LEU A 64 -21.18 8.28 7.27
C LEU A 64 -19.78 8.43 7.89
N LEU A 65 -19.70 8.59 9.22
CA LEU A 65 -18.45 8.77 9.94
C LEU A 65 -17.56 7.51 9.87
N SER A 66 -18.13 6.33 10.03
CA SER A 66 -17.40 5.06 9.98
C SER A 66 -16.85 4.77 8.59
N SER A 67 -17.59 5.08 7.53
CA SER A 67 -17.12 4.89 6.15
C SER A 67 -16.01 5.87 5.76
N ILE A 68 -16.06 7.12 6.26
CA ILE A 68 -14.97 8.08 6.12
C ILE A 68 -13.71 7.55 6.83
N LYS A 69 -13.85 7.11 8.09
CA LYS A 69 -12.77 6.50 8.89
C LYS A 69 -12.23 5.19 8.31
N THR A 70 -13.06 4.40 7.63
CA THR A 70 -12.64 3.09 7.09
C THR A 70 -11.78 3.27 5.83
N LYS A 71 -12.08 4.27 4.98
CA LYS A 71 -11.20 4.62 3.86
C LYS A 71 -9.83 5.11 4.33
N GLU A 72 -9.79 5.75 5.49
CA GLU A 72 -8.56 6.24 6.12
C GLU A 72 -7.66 5.11 6.64
N LYS A 73 -8.18 3.90 6.88
CA LYS A 73 -7.43 2.78 7.49
C LYS A 73 -6.78 1.80 6.51
N LEU A 74 -6.84 2.02 5.20
CA LEU A 74 -6.30 1.05 4.25
C LEU A 74 -4.78 1.16 4.16
N ASP A 75 -4.09 0.09 4.57
CA ASP A 75 -2.64 0.09 4.66
C ASP A 75 -1.99 0.10 3.28
N LYS A 76 -1.00 0.98 3.14
CA LYS A 76 0.02 0.89 2.10
C LYS A 76 1.23 0.17 2.68
N VAL A 77 1.67 -0.89 2.02
CA VAL A 77 2.79 -1.70 2.47
C VAL A 77 3.94 -1.60 1.48
N ASN A 78 5.10 -1.27 2.03
CA ASN A 78 6.39 -1.29 1.37
C ASN A 78 7.18 -2.50 1.86
N PHE A 79 7.74 -3.26 0.94
CA PHE A 79 8.46 -4.48 1.25
C PHE A 79 9.95 -4.32 1.00
N ARG A 80 10.76 -4.77 1.96
CA ARG A 80 12.23 -4.83 1.84
C ARG A 80 12.72 -6.23 2.14
N ASN A 81 13.67 -6.68 1.33
CA ASN A 81 14.27 -8.00 1.47
C ASN A 81 15.77 -7.87 1.68
N PHE A 82 16.30 -8.55 2.69
CA PHE A 82 17.72 -8.63 2.99
C PHE A 82 18.13 -10.10 3.13
N ASP A 83 19.32 -10.45 2.63
CA ASP A 83 19.86 -11.79 2.82
C ASP A 83 20.56 -11.87 4.19
N LEU A 84 20.28 -12.94 4.95
CA LEU A 84 20.91 -13.14 6.26
C LEU A 84 22.23 -13.87 6.11
N LYS A 85 23.25 -13.36 6.81
CA LYS A 85 24.54 -14.04 6.98
C LYS A 85 24.57 -14.93 8.21
N GLN A 86 23.83 -14.55 9.25
CA GLN A 86 23.85 -15.21 10.55
C GLN A 86 22.43 -15.36 11.09
N ASP A 87 22.18 -16.49 11.77
CA ASP A 87 20.92 -16.73 12.47
C ASP A 87 21.04 -16.18 13.91
N VAL A 88 20.30 -15.11 14.19
CA VAL A 88 20.35 -14.37 15.48
C VAL A 88 18.96 -14.11 16.03
N ASP A 89 18.75 -14.10 17.34
CA ASP A 89 17.45 -13.73 17.89
C ASP A 89 17.10 -12.28 17.50
N LEU A 90 16.07 -12.08 16.65
CA LEU A 90 15.81 -10.74 16.13
C LEU A 90 15.37 -9.81 17.25
N LEU A 91 14.54 -10.29 18.16
CA LEU A 91 13.99 -9.46 19.23
C LEU A 91 15.12 -8.95 20.13
N GLU A 92 16.05 -9.82 20.51
CA GLU A 92 17.22 -9.41 21.31
C GLU A 92 18.11 -8.37 20.59
N GLU A 93 18.27 -8.48 19.27
CA GLU A 93 19.10 -7.56 18.50
C GLU A 93 18.44 -6.20 18.24
N VAL A 94 17.12 -6.13 18.07
CA VAL A 94 16.43 -4.86 17.75
C VAL A 94 15.79 -4.16 18.94
N SER A 95 15.50 -4.87 20.04
CA SER A 95 14.88 -4.29 21.23
C SER A 95 15.78 -3.23 21.88
N GLY A 96 15.19 -2.09 22.23
CA GLY A 96 15.89 -0.97 22.86
C GLY A 96 16.87 -0.22 21.95
N PHE A 97 17.04 -0.66 20.70
CA PHE A 97 17.96 -0.01 19.77
C PHE A 97 17.40 1.30 19.24
N VAL A 98 16.11 1.33 18.91
CA VAL A 98 15.43 2.49 18.35
C VAL A 98 14.75 3.28 19.48
N ASP A 99 15.04 4.58 19.54
CA ASP A 99 14.36 5.50 20.44
C ASP A 99 13.87 6.75 19.67
N VAL A 100 12.93 7.47 20.28
CA VAL A 100 12.33 8.68 19.71
C VAL A 100 13.38 9.74 19.37
N GLY A 101 14.44 9.85 20.18
CA GLY A 101 15.50 10.85 20.01
C GLY A 101 16.41 10.59 18.81
N LYS A 102 16.61 9.33 18.42
CA LYS A 102 17.37 8.93 17.22
C LYS A 102 16.55 9.12 15.93
N ILE A 103 15.22 9.12 16.03
CA ILE A 103 14.30 9.26 14.90
C ILE A 103 14.12 10.74 14.50
N THR A 104 13.93 11.64 15.47
CA THR A 104 13.63 13.06 15.22
C THR A 104 14.91 13.90 15.16
N LYS A 105 15.42 14.14 13.95
CA LYS A 105 16.68 14.91 13.75
C LYS A 105 16.49 16.43 13.69
N ASN A 106 15.26 16.93 13.46
CA ASN A 106 14.98 18.34 13.23
C ASN A 106 13.99 18.91 14.25
N GLY A 107 14.34 20.01 14.92
CA GLY A 107 13.48 20.71 15.89
C GLY A 107 12.38 21.59 15.30
N TYR A 108 12.24 21.62 13.97
CA TYR A 108 11.24 22.42 13.24
C TYR A 108 10.21 21.52 12.54
N ILE A 109 9.61 20.61 13.30
CA ILE A 109 8.55 19.71 12.81
C ILE A 109 7.18 20.20 13.32
N ASN A 110 6.15 20.06 12.49
CA ASN A 110 4.75 20.39 12.84
C ASN A 110 3.96 19.15 13.29
N TYR A 111 4.68 18.14 13.77
CA TYR A 111 4.13 16.88 14.23
C TYR A 111 4.93 16.38 15.42
N GLU A 112 4.29 15.60 16.27
CA GLU A 112 4.87 14.95 17.44
C GLU A 112 4.61 13.45 17.38
N ILE A 113 5.54 12.63 17.86
CA ILE A 113 5.29 11.19 18.02
C ILE A 113 4.47 11.03 19.31
N SER A 114 3.17 10.77 19.17
CA SER A 114 2.22 10.66 20.28
C SER A 114 2.29 9.31 20.98
N ASP A 115 2.62 8.26 20.23
CA ASP A 115 2.80 6.91 20.76
C ASP A 115 3.98 6.23 20.05
N PHE A 116 4.76 5.47 20.80
CA PHE A 116 5.92 4.75 20.29
C PHE A 116 6.15 3.50 21.14
N SER A 117 6.02 2.34 20.51
CA SER A 117 6.35 1.06 21.12
C SER A 117 7.76 0.64 20.72
N ASP A 118 8.46 -0.04 21.63
CA ASP A 118 9.66 -0.79 21.25
C ASP A 118 9.25 -2.06 20.48
N PHE A 119 10.21 -2.72 19.84
CA PHE A 119 9.95 -3.98 19.15
C PHE A 119 9.41 -5.04 20.12
N THR A 120 8.31 -5.66 19.71
CA THR A 120 7.68 -6.78 20.42
C THR A 120 7.41 -7.93 19.45
N SER A 121 7.21 -9.13 19.98
CA SER A 121 6.86 -10.30 19.16
C SER A 121 5.49 -10.10 18.48
N LEU A 122 5.45 -10.21 17.14
CA LEU A 122 4.25 -10.01 16.33
C LEU A 122 3.14 -11.02 16.63
N ASP A 123 3.51 -12.27 16.90
CA ASP A 123 2.58 -13.37 17.24
C ASP A 123 2.51 -13.63 18.75
N GLY A 124 3.25 -12.85 19.55
CA GLY A 124 3.37 -13.00 21.00
C GLY A 124 4.08 -14.30 21.44
N ARG A 125 4.76 -14.99 20.52
CA ARG A 125 5.36 -16.32 20.76
C ARG A 125 6.74 -16.47 20.15
N SER A 126 7.00 -15.81 19.02
CA SER A 126 8.22 -15.96 18.23
C SER A 126 9.07 -14.70 18.32
N ASN A 127 10.35 -14.90 18.60
CA ASN A 127 11.36 -13.85 18.51
C ASN A 127 11.85 -13.64 17.07
N ASN A 128 11.38 -14.44 16.11
CA ASN A 128 11.75 -14.35 14.69
C ASN A 128 10.78 -13.49 13.87
N SER A 129 9.76 -12.92 14.52
CA SER A 129 8.80 -12.02 13.90
C SER A 129 8.47 -10.93 14.91
N VAL A 130 8.96 -9.73 14.65
CA VAL A 130 8.86 -8.58 15.56
C VAL A 130 8.15 -7.42 14.89
N ILE A 131 7.48 -6.61 15.68
CA ILE A 131 6.74 -5.42 15.25
C ILE A 131 7.02 -4.25 16.18
N MET A 132 7.20 -3.08 15.57
CA MET A 132 7.23 -1.77 16.22
C MET A 132 6.09 -0.94 15.66
N GLU A 133 5.23 -0.42 16.53
CA GLU A 133 4.13 0.48 16.18
C GLU A 133 4.44 1.89 16.69
N PHE A 134 4.06 2.89 15.88
CA PHE A 134 4.17 4.29 16.25
C PHE A 134 2.94 5.08 15.78
N GLU A 135 2.66 6.18 16.48
CA GLU A 135 1.62 7.13 16.12
C GLU A 135 2.19 8.54 16.10
N ILE A 136 1.80 9.31 15.09
CA ILE A 136 2.17 10.71 14.93
C ILE A 136 0.91 11.56 15.08
N CYS A 137 0.98 12.56 15.94
CA CYS A 137 0.00 13.64 16.03
C CYS A 137 0.49 14.84 15.21
N LYS A 138 -0.31 15.31 14.28
CA LYS A 138 -0.06 16.52 13.48
C LYS A 138 -1.09 17.58 13.81
N THR A 139 -0.64 18.77 14.14
CA THR A 139 -1.53 19.90 14.38
C THR A 139 -1.72 20.70 13.09
N ASP A 140 -2.94 20.75 12.58
CA ASP A 140 -3.32 21.53 11.40
C ASP A 140 -4.18 22.72 11.82
N ILE A 141 -3.54 23.87 12.00
CA ILE A 141 -4.18 25.10 12.50
C ILE A 141 -5.17 25.68 11.47
N LEU A 142 -5.10 25.23 10.21
CA LEU A 142 -5.96 25.68 9.11
C LEU A 142 -7.15 24.74 8.85
N ASP A 143 -7.21 23.58 9.51
CA ASP A 143 -8.34 22.66 9.34
C ASP A 143 -9.46 23.05 10.32
N ASP A 144 -10.49 23.72 9.81
CA ASP A 144 -11.64 24.27 10.56
C ASP A 144 -12.59 23.18 11.14
N TRP A 145 -12.22 21.89 11.07
CA TRP A 145 -12.96 20.86 11.78
C TRP A 145 -12.47 20.74 13.23
N TYR A 146 -13.36 20.31 14.12
CA TYR A 146 -13.18 20.14 15.57
C TYR A 146 -11.99 19.25 16.02
N ILE A 147 -11.16 18.80 15.08
CA ILE A 147 -9.97 18.00 15.31
C ILE A 147 -8.78 18.76 14.69
N THR A 148 -8.19 19.66 15.49
CA THR A 148 -6.93 20.34 15.14
C THR A 148 -5.77 19.33 15.06
N GLU A 149 -5.92 18.16 15.70
CA GLU A 149 -4.91 17.10 15.85
C GLU A 149 -5.24 15.86 15.03
N LYS A 150 -4.48 15.61 13.96
CA LYS A 150 -4.62 14.41 13.13
C LYS A 150 -3.65 13.34 13.61
N PHE A 151 -4.16 12.17 13.93
CA PHE A 151 -3.37 11.02 14.35
C PHE A 151 -3.12 10.08 13.17
N PHE A 152 -1.86 9.75 12.93
CA PHE A 152 -1.44 8.87 11.86
C PHE A 152 -0.62 7.71 12.42
N LYS A 153 -1.07 6.48 12.15
CA LYS A 153 -0.39 5.27 12.60
C LYS A 153 0.53 4.69 11.53
N GLY A 154 1.62 4.09 11.96
CA GLY A 154 2.50 3.27 11.15
C GLY A 154 3.12 2.16 11.98
N SER A 155 3.59 1.13 11.28
CA SER A 155 4.34 0.05 11.89
C SER A 155 5.47 -0.46 11.00
N VAL A 156 6.52 -0.96 11.66
CA VAL A 156 7.65 -1.64 11.03
C VAL A 156 7.64 -3.08 11.54
N GLU A 157 7.44 -4.03 10.63
CA GLU A 157 7.48 -5.45 10.90
C GLU A 157 8.78 -6.03 10.35
N ILE A 158 9.46 -6.87 11.14
CA ILE A 158 10.65 -7.60 10.72
C ILE A 158 10.41 -9.08 10.95
N LYS A 159 10.60 -9.89 9.92
CA LYS A 159 10.34 -11.32 9.92
C LYS A 159 11.52 -12.05 9.30
N LYS A 160 11.98 -13.10 9.94
CA LYS A 160 12.80 -14.12 9.26
C LYS A 160 11.90 -15.01 8.44
N ASP A 161 12.22 -15.15 7.17
CA ASP A 161 11.67 -16.18 6.32
C ASP A 161 12.65 -17.35 6.25
N PHE A 162 12.22 -18.49 6.78
CA PHE A 162 12.93 -19.76 6.68
C PHE A 162 12.43 -20.48 5.43
N ASN A 163 12.73 -19.92 4.26
CA ASN A 163 12.37 -20.58 3.02
C ASN A 163 13.33 -21.76 2.78
N GLY A 164 12.93 -22.97 3.20
CA GLY A 164 13.71 -24.21 3.11
C GLY A 164 14.01 -24.73 1.69
N ILE A 165 13.88 -23.90 0.65
CA ILE A 165 14.05 -24.26 -0.76
C ILE A 165 15.42 -23.80 -1.29
N THR A 166 15.95 -22.70 -0.76
CA THR A 166 17.32 -22.23 -0.97
C THR A 166 17.94 -22.16 0.41
N GLY A 167 19.05 -22.87 0.68
CA GLY A 167 19.64 -22.98 2.02
C GLY A 167 20.13 -21.69 2.71
N ASN A 168 19.64 -20.52 2.28
CA ASN A 168 19.92 -19.20 2.83
C ASN A 168 18.63 -18.62 3.42
N SER A 169 18.65 -18.30 4.72
CA SER A 169 17.57 -17.57 5.38
C SER A 169 17.48 -16.14 4.85
N GLN A 170 16.27 -15.62 4.65
CA GLN A 170 16.05 -14.22 4.27
C GLN A 170 15.41 -13.44 5.42
N LEU A 171 15.82 -12.19 5.58
CA LEU A 171 15.16 -11.23 6.46
C LEU A 171 14.22 -10.37 5.63
N LEU A 172 12.93 -10.44 5.94
CA LEU A 172 11.89 -9.62 5.36
C LEU A 172 11.58 -8.47 6.33
N MET A 173 11.72 -7.25 5.85
CA MET A 173 11.36 -6.04 6.59
C MET A 173 10.24 -5.33 5.86
N ASN A 174 9.09 -5.22 6.52
CA ASN A 174 7.90 -4.62 5.97
C ASN A 174 7.57 -3.33 6.70
N VAL A 175 7.21 -2.33 5.92
CA VAL A 175 6.71 -1.07 6.44
C VAL A 175 5.24 -1.01 6.11
N LYS A 176 4.40 -0.98 7.14
CA LYS A 176 2.96 -0.80 6.99
C LYS A 176 2.63 0.63 7.42
N LEU A 177 2.11 1.41 6.49
CA LEU A 177 1.66 2.77 6.75
C LEU A 177 0.15 2.82 6.54
N ASN A 178 -0.60 3.06 7.61
CA ASN A 178 -2.05 3.26 7.53
C ASN A 178 -2.37 4.56 6.78
N HIS A 179 -1.47 5.54 6.85
CA HIS A 179 -1.59 6.81 6.15
C HIS A 179 -0.32 7.18 5.41
N THR A 180 -0.50 7.66 4.17
CA THR A 180 0.58 8.17 3.30
C THR A 180 0.88 9.64 3.58
N SER A 181 0.90 10.07 4.85
CA SER A 181 1.47 11.37 5.14
C SER A 181 2.99 11.30 4.86
N PRO A 182 3.59 12.35 4.28
CA PRO A 182 5.04 12.39 4.10
C PRO A 182 5.82 12.14 5.40
N GLU A 183 5.25 12.57 6.52
CA GLU A 183 5.84 12.50 7.86
C GLU A 183 5.86 11.06 8.42
N THR A 184 4.78 10.28 8.27
CA THR A 184 4.80 8.85 8.65
C THR A 184 5.81 8.06 7.84
N LYS A 185 5.94 8.39 6.54
CA LYS A 185 6.93 7.77 5.65
C LYS A 185 8.36 8.12 6.08
N GLU A 186 8.61 9.37 6.47
CA GLU A 186 9.91 9.83 6.95
C GLU A 186 10.32 9.10 8.24
N ILE A 187 9.41 9.01 9.22
CA ILE A 187 9.69 8.30 10.48
C ILE A 187 10.00 6.82 10.22
N ALA A 188 9.17 6.15 9.42
CA ALA A 188 9.41 4.75 9.08
C ALA A 188 10.75 4.55 8.36
N GLU A 189 11.12 5.44 7.43
CA GLU A 189 12.42 5.36 6.75
C GLU A 189 13.59 5.55 7.72
N ASN A 190 13.47 6.47 8.68
CA ASN A 190 14.50 6.69 9.69
C ASN A 190 14.66 5.45 10.58
N VAL A 191 13.56 4.84 11.02
CA VAL A 191 13.58 3.59 11.79
C VAL A 191 14.29 2.48 11.02
N ILE A 192 13.94 2.27 9.75
CA ILE A 192 14.59 1.24 8.90
C ILE A 192 16.07 1.53 8.73
N THR A 193 16.44 2.78 8.46
CA THR A 193 17.85 3.16 8.26
C THR A 193 18.69 2.88 9.50
N LEU A 194 18.13 3.12 10.69
CA LEU A 194 18.78 2.81 11.96
C LEU A 194 18.98 1.29 12.11
N ILE A 195 17.93 0.51 11.88
CA ILE A 195 17.96 -0.96 12.05
C ILE A 195 18.88 -1.61 11.02
N GLU A 196 18.79 -1.22 9.76
CA GLU A 196 19.67 -1.70 8.69
C GLU A 196 21.13 -1.42 9.04
N GLY A 197 21.46 -0.19 9.42
CA GLY A 197 22.83 0.16 9.82
C GLY A 197 23.31 -0.64 11.02
N HIS A 198 22.43 -0.94 11.98
CA HIS A 198 22.75 -1.81 13.12
C HIS A 198 23.07 -3.23 12.68
N LEU A 199 22.16 -3.85 11.92
CA LEU A 199 22.29 -5.23 11.47
C LEU A 199 23.48 -5.41 10.51
N GLU A 200 23.77 -4.43 9.66
CA GLU A 200 24.98 -4.42 8.82
C GLU A 200 26.25 -4.32 9.67
N SER A 201 26.27 -3.42 10.67
CA SER A 201 27.43 -3.23 11.55
C SER A 201 27.75 -4.47 12.40
N ASN A 202 26.72 -5.23 12.77
CA ASN A 202 26.83 -6.51 13.48
C ASN A 202 27.07 -7.69 12.52
N ASN A 203 27.16 -7.45 11.21
CA ASN A 203 27.36 -8.46 10.16
C ASN A 203 26.28 -9.57 10.16
N ILE A 204 25.04 -9.20 10.49
CA ILE A 204 23.86 -10.08 10.51
C ILE A 204 23.25 -10.18 9.11
N ILE A 205 23.19 -9.07 8.36
CA ILE A 205 22.67 -9.02 6.99
C ILE A 205 23.77 -8.72 5.96
N GLU A 206 23.54 -9.12 4.71
CA GLU A 206 24.34 -8.66 3.58
C GLU A 206 24.06 -7.19 3.26
N HIS A 207 25.08 -6.49 2.80
CA HIS A 207 24.91 -5.13 2.32
C HIS A 207 24.04 -5.16 1.07
N SER A 208 22.90 -4.47 1.12
CA SER A 208 21.92 -4.48 0.04
C SER A 208 21.93 -3.14 -0.71
N PRO A 209 22.25 -3.13 -2.02
CA PRO A 209 22.11 -1.90 -2.79
C PRO A 209 20.65 -1.44 -2.76
N HIS A 210 20.44 -0.18 -2.42
CA HIS A 210 19.12 0.44 -2.23
C HIS A 210 18.28 -0.11 -1.05
N ARG A 211 18.92 -0.63 0.01
CA ARG A 211 18.26 -0.97 1.29
C ARG A 211 17.17 -2.04 1.16
N GLY A 212 17.41 -3.07 0.34
CA GLY A 212 16.46 -4.16 0.13
C GLY A 212 15.18 -3.78 -0.59
N ARG A 213 15.06 -2.55 -1.12
CA ARG A 213 13.89 -2.08 -1.86
C ARG A 213 13.76 -2.83 -3.19
N VAL A 214 12.52 -3.09 -3.59
CA VAL A 214 12.19 -3.56 -4.94
C VAL A 214 11.89 -2.34 -5.81
N LEU A 215 12.81 -1.99 -6.69
CA LEU A 215 12.72 -0.83 -7.55
C LEU A 215 12.22 -1.20 -8.95
N MET A 216 11.72 -0.20 -9.66
CA MET A 216 11.20 -0.40 -11.01
C MET A 216 12.28 -0.89 -12.00
N ASP A 217 13.50 -0.38 -11.85
CA ASP A 217 14.64 -0.70 -12.72
C ASP A 217 15.40 -1.98 -12.30
N ASP A 218 14.94 -2.66 -11.24
CA ASP A 218 15.37 -4.03 -10.93
C ASP A 218 14.91 -5.04 -12.01
N PHE A 219 14.05 -4.61 -12.95
CA PHE A 219 13.45 -5.46 -13.97
C PHE A 219 13.63 -4.89 -15.37
N GLU A 220 13.93 -5.78 -16.32
CA GLU A 220 13.65 -5.53 -17.74
C GLU A 220 12.14 -5.30 -17.96
N ASN A 221 11.76 -4.50 -18.96
CA ASN A 221 10.35 -4.17 -19.22
C ASN A 221 9.46 -5.43 -19.36
N GLU A 222 9.91 -6.44 -20.11
CA GLU A 222 9.15 -7.70 -20.23
C GLU A 222 9.03 -8.46 -18.91
N ASN A 223 10.12 -8.52 -18.15
CA ASN A 223 10.12 -9.23 -16.86
C ASN A 223 9.28 -8.49 -15.84
N ARG A 224 9.23 -7.16 -15.89
CA ARG A 224 8.35 -6.34 -15.06
C ARG A 224 6.88 -6.62 -15.34
N VAL A 225 6.50 -6.72 -16.63
CA VAL A 225 5.14 -7.10 -17.02
C VAL A 225 4.80 -8.49 -16.47
N LYS A 226 5.68 -9.47 -16.68
CA LYS A 226 5.47 -10.85 -16.18
C LYS A 226 5.40 -10.89 -14.65
N PHE A 227 6.30 -10.19 -13.96
CA PHE A 227 6.36 -10.09 -12.51
C PHE A 227 5.06 -9.53 -11.93
N LEU A 228 4.61 -8.35 -12.37
CA LEU A 228 3.38 -7.74 -11.85
C LEU A 228 2.13 -8.55 -12.22
N ASN A 229 2.10 -9.16 -13.41
CA ASN A 229 1.00 -10.00 -13.85
C ASN A 229 0.90 -11.28 -13.00
N GLU A 230 2.01 -12.01 -12.81
CA GLU A 230 2.04 -13.22 -11.98
C GLU A 230 1.82 -12.91 -10.51
N LEU A 231 2.39 -11.80 -10.00
CA LEU A 231 2.18 -11.35 -8.62
C LEU A 231 0.72 -11.00 -8.36
N ALA A 232 -0.05 -10.59 -9.37
CA ALA A 232 -1.47 -10.26 -9.23
C ALA A 232 -2.42 -11.43 -9.56
N SER A 233 -1.95 -12.51 -10.19
CA SER A 233 -2.81 -13.60 -10.69
C SER A 233 -2.57 -14.94 -10.01
N LEU A 234 -1.33 -15.24 -9.61
CA LEU A 234 -0.95 -16.56 -9.13
C LEU A 234 -0.92 -16.62 -7.60
N HIS A 235 -2.10 -16.51 -6.99
CA HIS A 235 -2.31 -16.78 -5.56
C HIS A 235 -3.16 -18.04 -5.39
N ILE A 236 -2.66 -18.99 -4.59
CA ILE A 236 -3.33 -20.28 -4.35
C ILE A 236 -3.53 -20.57 -2.86
N GLY A 237 -2.99 -19.74 -1.95
CA GLY A 237 -3.09 -19.90 -0.50
C GLY A 237 -4.24 -19.13 0.16
N TYR A 238 -4.49 -19.49 1.44
CA TYR A 238 -5.37 -18.78 2.39
C TYR A 238 -6.75 -18.41 1.90
N LEU A 239 -7.31 -19.23 1.00
CA LEU A 239 -8.66 -19.03 0.49
C LEU A 239 -8.83 -17.63 -0.19
N PHE A 240 -7.71 -17.06 -0.68
CA PHE A 240 -7.61 -15.80 -1.43
C PHE A 240 -7.41 -16.12 -2.91
N TYR A 241 -8.44 -15.90 -3.71
CA TYR A 241 -8.50 -16.40 -5.08
C TYR A 241 -8.57 -15.27 -6.10
N HIS A 242 -7.67 -15.29 -7.08
CA HIS A 242 -7.70 -14.37 -8.21
C HIS A 242 -9.01 -14.50 -8.99
N GLN A 243 -9.60 -13.36 -9.34
CA GLN A 243 -10.74 -13.31 -10.26
C GLN A 243 -10.34 -12.75 -11.62
N LYS A 244 -9.68 -11.59 -11.62
CA LYS A 244 -9.27 -10.87 -12.84
C LYS A 244 -8.36 -9.71 -12.53
N ILE A 245 -7.64 -9.27 -13.57
CA ILE A 245 -6.96 -7.97 -13.61
C ILE A 245 -7.93 -6.92 -14.15
N ASP A 246 -8.22 -5.90 -13.34
CA ASP A 246 -9.19 -4.85 -13.59
C ASP A 246 -8.62 -3.63 -14.33
N ASP A 247 -7.41 -3.21 -13.97
CA ASP A 247 -6.80 -1.95 -14.41
C ASP A 247 -5.28 -2.14 -14.54
N VAL A 248 -4.70 -1.64 -15.63
CA VAL A 248 -3.24 -1.62 -15.83
C VAL A 248 -2.82 -0.25 -16.33
N HIS A 249 -1.81 0.32 -15.66
CA HIS A 249 -1.19 1.57 -16.05
C HIS A 249 0.22 1.31 -16.54
N PHE A 250 0.58 1.92 -17.66
CA PHE A 250 1.91 1.82 -18.22
C PHE A 250 2.24 3.07 -19.03
N ASN A 251 3.53 3.28 -19.27
CA ASN A 251 4.06 4.42 -19.99
C ASN A 251 4.95 3.89 -21.13
N PRO A 252 5.00 4.54 -22.30
CA PRO A 252 6.00 4.21 -23.30
C PRO A 252 7.41 4.38 -22.73
N ASP A 253 8.32 3.47 -23.06
CA ASP A 253 9.71 3.59 -22.70
C ASP A 253 10.51 4.24 -23.82
N HIS A 254 10.65 5.57 -23.78
CA HIS A 254 11.37 6.32 -24.81
C HIS A 254 12.85 5.89 -24.95
N SER A 255 13.45 5.24 -23.94
CA SER A 255 14.83 4.74 -24.03
C SER A 255 14.98 3.53 -24.96
N THR A 256 13.90 2.81 -25.25
CA THR A 256 13.91 1.57 -26.05
C THR A 256 13.88 1.82 -27.55
N GLY A 257 13.70 3.07 -27.98
CA GLY A 257 13.61 3.44 -29.39
C GLY A 257 12.39 2.82 -30.10
N TYR A 258 11.27 2.63 -29.38
CA TYR A 258 10.06 2.00 -29.90
C TYR A 258 9.50 2.69 -31.16
N GLU A 259 9.81 3.98 -31.35
CA GLU A 259 9.45 4.81 -32.51
C GLU A 259 9.98 4.26 -33.84
N LYS A 260 11.00 3.39 -33.80
CA LYS A 260 11.63 2.75 -34.98
C LYS A 260 11.10 1.34 -35.23
N GLN A 261 10.13 0.88 -34.44
CA GLN A 261 9.58 -0.48 -34.52
C GLN A 261 8.46 -0.55 -35.55
N SER A 262 7.81 -1.71 -35.66
CA SER A 262 6.71 -1.92 -36.60
C SER A 262 5.54 -0.96 -36.35
N ASP A 263 4.77 -0.71 -37.41
CA ASP A 263 3.55 0.12 -37.36
C ASP A 263 2.58 -0.33 -36.25
N ALA A 264 2.54 -1.62 -35.91
CA ALA A 264 1.70 -2.12 -34.84
C ALA A 264 2.13 -1.61 -33.45
N VAL A 265 3.43 -1.47 -33.21
CA VAL A 265 3.98 -0.95 -31.95
C VAL A 265 3.87 0.57 -31.90
N THR A 266 4.25 1.26 -32.98
CA THR A 266 4.24 2.72 -33.05
C THR A 266 2.82 3.29 -33.05
N ASN A 267 1.85 2.66 -33.72
CA ASN A 267 0.45 3.08 -33.68
C ASN A 267 -0.21 2.80 -32.32
N PHE A 268 0.31 1.84 -31.55
CA PHE A 268 -0.22 1.55 -30.21
C PHE A 268 0.39 2.49 -29.16
N LEU A 269 1.71 2.69 -29.21
CA LEU A 269 2.48 3.58 -28.35
C LEU A 269 2.69 4.93 -29.05
N GLU A 270 1.63 5.72 -29.11
CA GLU A 270 1.68 7.08 -29.67
C GLU A 270 2.69 7.94 -28.91
N LYS A 271 3.49 8.71 -29.65
CA LYS A 271 4.64 9.45 -29.11
C LYS A 271 4.24 10.53 -28.10
N ASP A 272 3.07 11.13 -28.30
CA ASP A 272 2.57 12.24 -27.49
C ASP A 272 1.76 11.76 -26.26
N ILE A 273 1.64 10.44 -26.04
CA ILE A 273 0.93 9.89 -24.89
C ILE A 273 1.94 9.48 -23.81
N ASP A 274 1.99 10.28 -22.75
CA ASP A 274 2.86 10.02 -21.60
C ASP A 274 2.42 8.78 -20.81
N GLN A 275 1.11 8.54 -20.65
CA GLN A 275 0.57 7.48 -19.81
C GLN A 275 -0.69 6.83 -20.41
N TYR A 276 -0.69 5.50 -20.41
CA TYR A 276 -1.83 4.67 -20.75
C TYR A 276 -2.48 4.09 -19.50
N ARG A 277 -3.81 4.11 -19.48
CA ARG A 277 -4.62 3.45 -18.47
C ARG A 277 -5.69 2.63 -19.14
N VAL A 278 -5.64 1.32 -18.97
CA VAL A 278 -6.60 0.41 -19.59
C VAL A 278 -7.36 -0.33 -18.51
N LYS A 279 -8.68 -0.41 -18.67
CA LYS A 279 -9.60 -1.09 -17.75
C LYS A 279 -10.39 -2.16 -18.48
N GLY A 280 -10.64 -3.29 -17.82
CA GLY A 280 -11.43 -4.37 -18.39
C GLY A 280 -11.17 -5.70 -17.71
N ASN A 281 -11.39 -6.80 -18.44
CA ASN A 281 -10.82 -8.10 -18.08
C ASN A 281 -9.54 -8.27 -18.89
N LEU A 282 -8.40 -7.97 -18.28
CA LEU A 282 -7.16 -7.71 -19.00
C LEU A 282 -6.19 -8.90 -19.04
N GLU A 283 -6.50 -10.00 -18.36
CA GLU A 283 -5.56 -11.11 -18.15
C GLU A 283 -5.03 -11.70 -19.47
N ASN A 284 -5.94 -12.04 -20.39
CA ASN A 284 -5.58 -12.52 -21.73
C ASN A 284 -5.02 -11.41 -22.64
N ILE A 285 -5.43 -10.16 -22.42
CA ILE A 285 -5.00 -9.04 -23.25
C ILE A 285 -3.52 -8.75 -22.99
N ILE A 286 -3.12 -8.66 -21.72
CA ILE A 286 -1.73 -8.44 -21.31
C ILE A 286 -0.88 -9.65 -21.70
N SER A 287 -1.28 -10.85 -21.28
CA SER A 287 -0.42 -12.05 -21.41
C SER A 287 -0.24 -12.51 -22.85
N VAL A 288 -1.23 -12.29 -23.73
CA VAL A 288 -1.24 -12.81 -25.10
C VAL A 288 -1.23 -11.70 -26.14
N LYS A 289 -2.23 -10.81 -26.14
CA LYS A 289 -2.40 -9.83 -27.23
C LYS A 289 -1.29 -8.78 -27.24
N TRP A 290 -0.88 -8.31 -26.07
CA TRP A 290 0.10 -7.23 -25.91
C TRP A 290 1.54 -7.70 -25.74
N LYS A 291 1.80 -9.00 -25.91
CA LYS A 291 3.14 -9.54 -25.77
C LYS A 291 4.21 -8.82 -26.63
N HIS A 292 3.82 -8.35 -27.81
CA HIS A 292 4.69 -7.62 -28.73
C HIS A 292 5.08 -6.20 -28.26
N ILE A 293 4.33 -5.58 -27.36
CA ILE A 293 4.66 -4.26 -26.80
C ILE A 293 5.43 -4.33 -25.48
N HIS A 294 5.50 -5.50 -24.83
CA HIS A 294 6.13 -5.66 -23.51
C HIS A 294 7.57 -5.12 -23.41
N PRO A 295 8.44 -5.26 -24.42
CA PRO A 295 9.78 -4.67 -24.37
C PRO A 295 9.81 -3.14 -24.27
N TYR A 296 8.74 -2.47 -24.74
CA TYR A 296 8.70 -1.04 -25.00
C TYR A 296 7.86 -0.25 -24.00
N VAL A 297 7.31 -0.93 -22.98
CA VAL A 297 6.42 -0.31 -22.00
C VAL A 297 6.95 -0.45 -20.59
N ARG A 298 6.85 0.65 -19.86
CA ARG A 298 7.09 0.71 -18.43
C ARG A 298 5.77 0.54 -17.69
N VAL A 299 5.41 -0.71 -17.35
CA VAL A 299 4.23 -0.98 -16.50
C VAL A 299 4.48 -0.46 -15.10
N THR A 300 3.60 0.44 -14.65
CA THR A 300 3.72 1.15 -13.36
C THR A 300 2.72 0.66 -12.34
N LYS A 301 1.56 0.15 -12.76
CA LYS A 301 0.50 -0.30 -11.85
C LYS A 301 -0.34 -1.42 -12.45
N VAL A 302 -0.67 -2.41 -11.62
CA VAL A 302 -1.65 -3.47 -11.90
C VAL A 302 -2.64 -3.51 -10.74
N VAL A 303 -3.94 -3.55 -11.06
CA VAL A 303 -5.01 -3.71 -10.08
C VAL A 303 -5.75 -5.01 -10.35
N ALA A 304 -5.88 -5.84 -9.33
CA ALA A 304 -6.58 -7.12 -9.42
C ALA A 304 -7.70 -7.22 -8.38
N SER A 305 -8.74 -7.96 -8.77
CA SER A 305 -9.88 -8.34 -7.92
C SER A 305 -9.74 -9.80 -7.49
N TYR A 306 -10.13 -10.04 -6.24
CA TYR A 306 -10.02 -11.33 -5.57
C TYR A 306 -11.29 -11.67 -4.81
N THR A 307 -11.57 -12.96 -4.70
CA THR A 307 -12.51 -13.50 -3.72
C THR A 307 -11.79 -14.01 -2.50
N ILE A 308 -12.36 -13.73 -1.34
CA ILE A 308 -11.91 -14.23 -0.05
C ILE A 308 -12.93 -15.27 0.41
N SER A 309 -12.47 -16.46 0.73
CA SER A 309 -13.10 -17.34 1.70
C SER A 309 -12.19 -17.35 2.93
N TYR A 310 -12.70 -17.35 4.16
CA TYR A 310 -11.84 -17.47 5.34
C TYR A 310 -12.70 -17.97 6.49
N GLU A 311 -12.45 -19.19 6.98
CA GLU A 311 -13.33 -19.85 7.96
C GLU A 311 -14.80 -19.83 7.47
N SER A 312 -15.70 -19.21 8.22
CA SER A 312 -17.12 -19.02 7.88
C SER A 312 -17.40 -17.74 7.07
N TYR A 313 -16.38 -16.95 6.75
CA TYR A 313 -16.51 -15.66 6.08
C TYR A 313 -16.28 -15.76 4.57
N SER A 314 -17.00 -14.93 3.84
CA SER A 314 -16.82 -14.73 2.40
C SER A 314 -16.78 -13.24 2.07
N GLY A 315 -15.98 -12.89 1.08
CA GLY A 315 -15.74 -11.50 0.74
C GLY A 315 -15.08 -11.29 -0.61
N GLU A 316 -14.88 -10.02 -0.91
CA GLU A 316 -14.20 -9.54 -2.11
C GLU A 316 -13.11 -8.55 -1.69
N CYS A 317 -12.00 -8.57 -2.41
CA CYS A 317 -10.88 -7.69 -2.17
C CYS A 317 -10.33 -7.16 -3.48
N LYS A 318 -9.85 -5.91 -3.46
CA LYS A 318 -9.10 -5.31 -4.56
C LYS A 318 -7.76 -4.83 -4.05
N VAL A 319 -6.70 -5.23 -4.74
CA VAL A 319 -5.31 -4.88 -4.40
C VAL A 319 -4.68 -4.19 -5.60
N ALA A 320 -3.94 -3.11 -5.33
CA ALA A 320 -3.07 -2.44 -6.27
C ALA A 320 -1.62 -2.84 -6.01
N TYR A 321 -0.92 -3.23 -7.07
CA TYR A 321 0.51 -3.45 -7.11
C TYR A 321 1.09 -2.32 -7.96
N GLU A 322 1.82 -1.40 -7.35
CA GLU A 322 2.24 -0.17 -8.03
C GLU A 322 3.67 0.24 -7.65
N PHE A 323 4.44 0.69 -8.64
CA PHE A 323 5.66 1.43 -8.38
C PHE A 323 5.28 2.89 -8.09
N SER A 324 4.83 3.12 -6.86
CA SER A 324 4.27 4.40 -6.46
C SER A 324 5.34 5.50 -6.52
N GLU A 325 4.95 6.69 -6.98
CA GLU A 325 5.78 7.88 -7.25
C GLU A 325 6.33 8.04 -8.67
N TYR A 326 6.08 7.07 -9.58
CA TYR A 326 6.33 7.28 -11.01
C TYR A 326 5.55 8.52 -11.52
N GLY A 327 6.25 9.52 -12.06
CA GLY A 327 5.66 10.76 -12.57
C GLY A 327 5.56 11.93 -11.57
N ARG A 328 6.00 11.77 -10.30
CA ARG A 328 6.29 12.93 -9.43
C ARG A 328 7.66 13.51 -9.82
N LYS A 329 7.88 14.81 -9.59
CA LYS A 329 9.12 15.54 -9.96
C LYS A 329 10.43 14.97 -9.36
N THR A 330 10.42 13.84 -8.63
CA THR A 330 11.48 13.53 -7.67
C THR A 330 12.01 12.09 -7.58
N PRO A 331 11.35 11.00 -8.03
CA PRO A 331 12.04 9.70 -8.08
C PRO A 331 12.27 9.22 -9.52
N VAL A 332 13.55 9.07 -9.86
CA VAL A 332 14.04 8.49 -11.13
C VAL A 332 13.74 6.99 -11.22
N ASN A 333 13.54 6.31 -10.07
CA ASN A 333 13.31 4.87 -9.98
C ASN A 333 12.43 4.52 -8.76
N PRO A 334 11.09 4.41 -8.92
CA PRO A 334 10.15 4.22 -7.82
C PRO A 334 10.16 2.80 -7.23
N GLU A 335 9.72 2.69 -5.96
CA GLU A 335 9.64 1.44 -5.20
C GLU A 335 8.27 0.77 -5.34
N LEU A 336 8.26 -0.56 -5.40
CA LEU A 336 7.05 -1.38 -5.39
C LEU A 336 6.30 -1.21 -4.06
N CYS A 337 5.03 -0.86 -4.18
CA CYS A 337 4.10 -0.72 -3.08
C CYS A 337 2.87 -1.58 -3.35
N ILE A 338 2.31 -2.15 -2.30
CA ILE A 338 1.08 -2.92 -2.36
C ILE A 338 0.05 -2.25 -1.47
N THR A 339 -1.09 -1.91 -2.06
CA THR A 339 -2.14 -1.14 -1.40
C THR A 339 -3.47 -1.85 -1.55
N PHE A 340 -4.18 -2.06 -0.44
CA PHE A 340 -5.57 -2.48 -0.51
C PHE A 340 -6.42 -1.32 -0.99
N ILE A 341 -7.12 -1.50 -2.11
CA ILE A 341 -8.10 -0.52 -2.60
C ILE A 341 -9.42 -0.68 -1.86
N ASN A 342 -9.80 -1.93 -1.59
CA ASN A 342 -11.02 -2.27 -0.88
C ASN A 342 -10.94 -3.70 -0.33
N ILE A 343 -11.54 -3.92 0.83
CA ILE A 343 -11.83 -5.23 1.38
C ILE A 343 -13.27 -5.23 1.92
N LYS A 344 -14.08 -6.17 1.45
CA LYS A 344 -15.47 -6.35 1.88
C LYS A 344 -15.67 -7.78 2.31
N VAL A 345 -15.89 -8.01 3.61
CA VAL A 345 -16.13 -9.34 4.16
C VAL A 345 -17.47 -9.33 4.87
N LYS A 346 -18.39 -10.22 4.47
CA LYS A 346 -19.75 -10.26 5.04
C LYS A 346 -19.72 -10.82 6.45
N GLY A 347 -20.30 -10.09 7.41
CA GLY A 347 -20.49 -10.55 8.79
C GLY A 347 -19.23 -10.59 9.67
N ALA A 348 -18.08 -10.12 9.17
CA ALA A 348 -16.84 -10.07 9.94
C ALA A 348 -16.75 -8.79 10.78
N SER A 349 -16.25 -8.91 12.01
CA SER A 349 -15.91 -7.74 12.84
C SER A 349 -14.70 -6.99 12.27
N PRO A 350 -14.48 -5.71 12.63
CA PRO A 350 -13.31 -4.95 12.18
C PRO A 350 -11.98 -5.62 12.53
N SER A 351 -11.86 -6.23 13.71
CA SER A 351 -10.66 -6.99 14.11
C SER A 351 -10.43 -8.19 13.20
N LYS A 352 -11.49 -8.93 12.85
CA LYS A 352 -11.40 -10.09 11.96
C LYS A 352 -11.02 -9.69 10.54
N ILE A 353 -11.50 -8.54 10.05
CA ILE A 353 -11.10 -8.00 8.75
C ILE A 353 -9.60 -7.69 8.74
N HIS A 354 -9.06 -7.11 9.82
CA HIS A 354 -7.63 -6.86 9.96
C HIS A 354 -6.80 -8.15 9.98
N ASP A 355 -7.27 -9.20 10.67
CA ASP A 355 -6.63 -10.52 10.63
C ASP A 355 -6.59 -11.09 9.21
N ILE A 356 -7.71 -11.00 8.47
CA ILE A 356 -7.82 -11.45 7.08
C ILE A 356 -6.86 -10.67 6.19
N GLN A 357 -6.83 -9.35 6.33
CA GLN A 357 -5.94 -8.47 5.57
C GLN A 357 -4.46 -8.82 5.82
N SER A 358 -4.08 -9.05 7.08
CA SER A 358 -2.72 -9.45 7.44
C SER A 358 -2.32 -10.80 6.84
N ASN A 359 -3.24 -11.77 6.81
CA ASN A 359 -3.01 -13.06 6.16
C ASN A 359 -2.86 -12.95 4.63
N ILE A 360 -3.70 -12.15 3.98
CA ILE A 360 -3.60 -11.89 2.53
C ILE A 360 -2.24 -11.25 2.22
N MET A 361 -1.78 -10.29 3.03
CA MET A 361 -0.47 -9.67 2.81
C MET A 361 0.69 -10.64 2.93
N ARG A 362 0.62 -11.58 3.88
CA ARG A 362 1.64 -12.63 4.01
C ARG A 362 1.71 -13.51 2.76
N GLU A 363 0.56 -13.88 2.18
CA GLU A 363 0.53 -14.67 0.93
C GLU A 363 1.15 -13.89 -0.24
N ILE A 364 0.79 -12.61 -0.38
CA ILE A 364 1.36 -11.74 -1.40
C ILE A 364 2.88 -11.60 -1.21
N GLU A 365 3.34 -11.49 0.03
CA GLU A 365 4.75 -11.38 0.38
C GLU A 365 5.56 -12.61 -0.01
N LEU A 366 5.09 -13.81 0.36
CA LEU A 366 5.72 -15.07 -0.02
C LEU A 366 5.85 -15.18 -1.53
N ARG A 367 4.75 -14.87 -2.24
CA ARG A 367 4.74 -14.92 -3.69
C ARG A 367 5.67 -13.89 -4.33
N LYS A 368 5.74 -12.68 -3.77
CA LYS A 368 6.67 -11.63 -4.20
C LYS A 368 8.12 -12.12 -4.09
N VAL A 369 8.52 -12.76 -2.99
CA VAL A 369 9.88 -13.30 -2.82
C VAL A 369 10.21 -14.32 -3.92
N GLU A 370 9.33 -15.29 -4.15
CA GLU A 370 9.53 -16.31 -5.21
C GLU A 370 9.68 -15.68 -6.60
N LEU A 371 8.84 -14.69 -6.91
CA LEU A 371 8.85 -14.03 -8.22
C LEU A 371 10.03 -13.08 -8.39
N LEU A 372 10.55 -12.49 -7.31
CA LEU A 372 11.78 -11.68 -7.35
C LEU A 372 12.97 -12.53 -7.78
N THR A 373 13.16 -13.71 -7.19
CA THR A 373 14.23 -14.64 -7.58
C THR A 373 14.15 -15.03 -9.06
N LYS A 374 12.94 -15.09 -9.62
CA LYS A 374 12.69 -15.48 -11.01
C LYS A 374 12.87 -14.34 -12.03
N TYR A 375 12.44 -13.12 -11.68
CA TYR A 375 12.29 -12.03 -12.65
C TYR A 375 13.20 -10.83 -12.45
N ARG A 376 13.81 -10.70 -11.27
CA ARG A 376 14.79 -9.64 -11.01
C ARG A 376 15.98 -9.82 -11.94
N ARG A 377 16.52 -8.70 -12.45
CA ARG A 377 17.81 -8.70 -13.15
C ARG A 377 18.85 -9.30 -12.22
N VAL A 378 19.53 -10.35 -12.68
CA VAL A 378 20.76 -10.78 -12.02
C VAL A 378 21.75 -9.67 -12.31
N ALA A 379 22.27 -9.01 -11.26
CA ALA A 379 23.33 -8.05 -11.47
C ALA A 379 24.48 -8.78 -12.17
N ASP A 380 24.87 -8.33 -13.36
CA ASP A 380 26.17 -8.68 -13.90
C ASP A 380 27.15 -8.24 -12.82
N THR A 381 27.78 -9.19 -12.14
CA THR A 381 28.99 -8.96 -11.37
C THR A 381 29.93 -8.22 -12.29
N GLU A 382 30.03 -6.91 -12.13
CA GLU A 382 30.98 -6.11 -12.87
C GLU A 382 32.36 -6.73 -12.66
N SER A 383 32.87 -7.20 -13.79
CA SER A 383 34.25 -7.50 -14.06
C SER A 383 35.11 -6.31 -13.64
N ASN A 384 35.56 -6.31 -12.38
CA ASN A 384 36.78 -5.59 -11.99
C ASN A 384 37.97 -6.50 -12.30
N SER A 385 38.42 -6.43 -13.55
CA SER A 385 39.78 -6.79 -13.96
C SER A 385 40.72 -5.63 -13.77
#